data_AF-A0A950HAW3-F1
#
_entry.id   AF-A0A950HAW3-F1
#
_cell.length_a   1.000
_cell.length_b   1.000
_cell.length_c   1.000
_cell.angle_alpha   90.00
_cell.angle_beta   90.00
_cell.angle_gamma   90.00
#
_symmetry.space_group_name_H-M   'P 1'
#
loop_
_entity.id
_entity.type
_entity.pdbx_description
1 polymer ?
#
loop_
_entity_poly.entity_id
_entity_poly.type
_entity_poly.pdbx_seq_one_letter_code
_entity_poly.pdbx_strand_id
1 'polypeptide(L)'
;MPSNPVPDVVQPGIGFQIQGVPVTQGLFTITSLLTFATGSKGRGLTITPGPTFTGPQLYTGTEASPVFAPGHFDITETVNNSPISLSIAASAVPEPSSIALILAGALAFVLVARRTRRRC
;
A
#
# COMPACT_ATOMS: atom_id res chain seq x y z
N MET A 1 4.21 -1.20 -0.11
CA MET A 1 3.75 -1.20 1.30
C MET A 1 2.30 -1.67 1.36
N PRO A 2 1.80 -2.23 2.48
CA PRO A 2 0.38 -2.56 2.63
C PRO A 2 -0.48 -1.29 2.62
N SER A 3 -1.76 -1.43 2.27
CA SER A 3 -2.73 -0.31 2.31
C SER A 3 -3.07 0.16 3.73
N ASN A 4 -2.85 -0.69 4.72
CA ASN A 4 -3.08 -0.45 6.14
C ASN A 4 -1.80 -0.75 6.96
N PRO A 5 -0.75 0.06 6.83
CA PRO A 5 0.50 -0.18 7.53
C PRO A 5 0.33 -0.05 9.05
N VAL A 6 1.19 -0.74 9.79
CA VAL A 6 1.42 -0.45 11.21
C VAL A 6 2.51 0.62 11.26
N PRO A 7 2.22 1.85 11.73
CA PRO A 7 3.23 2.90 11.79
C PRO A 7 4.27 2.64 12.87
N ASP A 8 5.52 3.04 12.62
CA ASP A 8 6.61 2.94 13.59
C ASP A 8 6.53 4.05 14.65
N VAL A 9 6.06 5.24 14.23
CA VAL A 9 5.84 6.39 15.12
C VAL A 9 4.46 6.96 14.84
N VAL A 10 3.71 7.21 15.90
CA VAL A 10 2.37 7.78 15.85
C VAL A 10 2.35 9.05 16.68
N GLN A 11 1.87 10.15 16.09
CA GLN A 11 1.61 11.41 16.77
C GLN A 11 0.16 11.83 16.53
N PRO A 12 -0.75 11.52 17.47
CA PRO A 12 -2.17 11.81 17.31
C PRO A 12 -2.43 13.28 16.95
N GLY A 13 -3.23 13.51 15.91
CA GLY A 13 -3.56 14.86 15.43
C GLY A 13 -2.44 15.57 14.65
N ILE A 14 -1.27 14.93 14.48
CA ILE A 14 -0.15 15.45 13.69
C ILE A 14 0.12 14.56 12.48
N GLY A 15 0.28 13.26 12.68
CA GLY A 15 0.65 12.33 11.63
C GLY A 15 1.28 11.05 12.14
N PHE A 16 1.83 10.28 11.22
CA PHE A 16 2.55 9.05 11.53
C PHE A 16 3.75 8.86 10.60
N GLN A 17 4.63 7.94 10.97
CA GLN A 17 5.84 7.63 10.23
C GLN A 17 5.96 6.14 9.96
N ILE A 18 6.52 5.82 8.81
CA ILE A 18 6.91 4.46 8.42
C ILE A 18 8.38 4.50 8.02
N GLN A 19 9.20 3.76 8.73
CA GLN A 19 10.62 3.56 8.47
C GLN A 19 10.83 2.37 7.55
N GLY A 20 12.03 2.26 6.98
CA GLY A 20 12.40 1.07 6.22
C GLY A 20 11.68 0.94 4.87
N VAL A 21 11.10 2.01 4.33
CA VAL A 21 10.32 1.93 3.09
C VAL A 21 11.26 1.99 1.89
N PRO A 22 11.29 0.97 1.01
CA PRO A 22 12.07 1.04 -0.22
C PRO A 22 11.42 2.04 -1.18
N VAL A 23 12.18 3.08 -1.55
CA VAL A 23 11.80 4.10 -2.53
C VAL A 23 12.72 3.97 -3.73
N THR A 24 12.13 3.77 -4.90
CA THR A 24 12.87 3.66 -6.16
C THR A 24 12.81 4.98 -6.93
N GLN A 25 13.97 5.51 -7.28
CA GLN A 25 14.13 6.72 -8.10
C GLN A 25 15.03 6.38 -9.29
N GLY A 26 14.43 6.28 -10.48
CA GLY A 26 15.13 5.80 -11.66
C GLY A 26 15.65 4.37 -11.46
N LEU A 27 16.98 4.20 -11.45
CA LEU A 27 17.65 2.90 -11.29
C LEU A 27 18.06 2.58 -9.85
N PHE A 28 17.88 3.51 -8.92
CA PHE A 28 18.32 3.35 -7.54
C PHE A 28 17.13 3.08 -6.62
N THR A 29 17.31 2.15 -5.69
CA THR A 29 16.37 1.94 -4.58
C THR A 29 17.07 2.27 -3.28
N ILE A 30 16.48 3.18 -2.51
CA ILE A 30 17.00 3.65 -1.23
C ILE A 30 15.95 3.34 -0.17
N THR A 31 16.41 2.98 1.02
CA THR A 31 15.52 2.82 2.17
C THR A 31 15.26 4.18 2.79
N SER A 32 14.00 4.59 2.84
CA SER A 32 13.59 5.92 3.30
C SER A 32 12.60 5.84 4.46
N LEU A 33 12.55 6.93 5.22
CA LEU A 33 11.48 7.23 6.15
C LEU A 33 10.38 7.99 5.41
N LEU A 34 9.14 7.53 5.53
CA LEU A 34 7.96 8.24 5.07
C LEU A 34 7.22 8.84 6.25
N THR A 35 6.94 10.14 6.20
CA THR A 35 6.09 10.83 7.18
C THR A 35 4.81 11.30 6.51
N PHE A 36 3.67 10.96 7.09
CA PHE A 36 2.35 11.35 6.60
C PHE A 36 1.68 12.30 7.59
N ALA A 37 1.42 13.54 7.17
CA ALA A 37 0.79 14.56 8.00
C ALA A 37 -0.74 14.50 7.91
N THR A 38 -1.42 14.90 8.98
CA THR A 38 -2.89 14.98 9.06
C THR A 38 -3.44 16.23 8.38
N GLY A 39 -4.78 16.24 8.22
CA GLY A 39 -5.59 17.39 7.84
C GLY A 39 -5.23 18.70 8.53
N SER A 40 -4.99 18.65 9.84
CA SER A 40 -4.72 19.80 10.70
C SER A 40 -3.28 20.33 10.60
N LYS A 41 -2.37 19.59 9.95
CA LYS A 41 -0.95 19.95 9.82
C LYS A 41 -0.49 20.10 8.38
N GLY A 42 -1.41 20.54 7.52
CA GLY A 42 -1.09 20.94 6.15
C GLY A 42 -1.23 19.84 5.11
N ARG A 43 -1.54 18.59 5.51
CA ARG A 43 -1.75 17.41 4.64
C ARG A 43 -0.56 17.16 3.71
N GLY A 44 0.18 16.08 3.95
CA GLY A 44 1.39 15.88 3.15
C GLY A 44 2.11 14.58 3.38
N LEU A 45 3.12 14.40 2.52
CA LEU A 45 4.05 13.28 2.50
C LEU A 45 5.47 13.85 2.53
N THR A 46 6.28 13.42 3.48
CA THR A 46 7.72 13.70 3.49
C THR A 46 8.48 12.41 3.29
N ILE A 47 9.42 12.41 2.36
CA ILE A 47 10.34 11.29 2.11
C ILE A 47 11.71 11.71 2.64
N THR A 48 12.34 10.89 3.49
CA THR A 48 13.65 11.19 4.06
C THR A 48 14.63 10.02 3.82
N PRO A 49 15.77 10.26 3.15
CA PRO A 49 16.15 11.49 2.46
C PRO A 49 15.28 11.72 1.23
N GLY A 50 14.91 12.97 0.94
CA GLY A 50 14.08 13.28 -0.22
C GLY A 50 13.19 14.51 -0.07
N PRO A 51 12.23 14.66 -1.00
CA PRO A 51 11.33 15.80 -1.06
C PRO A 51 10.21 15.75 -0.01
N THR A 52 9.64 16.93 0.25
CA THR A 52 8.39 17.11 0.98
C THR A 52 7.30 17.51 0.00
N PHE A 53 6.11 16.94 0.18
CA PHE A 53 4.95 17.18 -0.64
C PHE A 53 3.78 17.63 0.22
N THR A 54 3.02 18.59 -0.31
CA THR A 54 1.74 19.06 0.25
C THR A 54 0.60 18.74 -0.70
N GLY A 55 -0.60 18.49 -0.19
CA GLY A 55 -1.74 18.20 -1.05
C GLY A 55 -2.98 17.70 -0.30
N PRO A 56 -3.84 16.89 -0.95
CA PRO A 56 -4.99 16.28 -0.29
C PRO A 56 -4.56 15.24 0.75
N GLN A 57 -5.51 14.85 1.61
CA GLN A 57 -5.30 13.80 2.61
C GLN A 57 -5.13 12.44 1.91
N LEU A 58 -4.02 11.74 2.19
CA LEU A 58 -3.66 10.48 1.52
C LEU A 58 -4.18 9.21 2.21
N TYR A 59 -4.68 9.34 3.44
CA TYR A 59 -5.17 8.23 4.25
C TYR A 59 -6.41 8.61 5.05
N THR A 60 -7.24 7.62 5.36
CA THR A 60 -8.35 7.70 6.31
C THR A 60 -8.01 6.87 7.57
N GLY A 61 -8.91 6.87 8.55
CA GLY A 61 -8.65 6.21 9.84
C GLY A 61 -7.84 7.10 10.79
N THR A 62 -7.28 6.48 11.83
CA THR A 62 -6.46 7.16 12.83
C THR A 62 -4.99 7.05 12.47
N GLU A 63 -4.15 7.89 13.07
CA GLU A 63 -2.71 7.83 12.87
C GLU A 63 -2.10 6.53 13.42
N ALA A 64 -2.79 5.82 14.33
CA ALA A 64 -2.38 4.50 14.82
C ALA A 64 -2.87 3.35 13.94
N SER A 65 -3.83 3.59 13.06
CA SER A 65 -4.39 2.58 12.16
C SER A 65 -4.82 3.26 10.84
N PRO A 66 -3.86 3.77 10.05
CA PRO A 66 -4.15 4.49 8.83
C PRO A 66 -4.56 3.53 7.72
N VAL A 67 -5.44 3.99 6.84
CA VAL A 67 -5.84 3.27 5.62
C VAL A 67 -5.60 4.19 4.44
N PHE A 68 -4.63 3.84 3.59
CA PHE A 68 -4.34 4.61 2.38
C PHE A 68 -5.49 4.51 1.39
N ALA A 69 -5.90 5.65 0.85
CA ALA A 69 -6.91 5.72 -0.19
C ALA A 69 -6.24 5.43 -1.55
N PRO A 70 -6.61 4.37 -2.27
CA PRO A 70 -6.11 4.14 -3.61
C PRO A 70 -6.66 5.22 -4.56
N GLY A 71 -5.83 5.68 -5.49
CA GLY A 71 -6.22 6.71 -6.46
C GLY A 71 -5.06 7.55 -6.96
N HIS A 72 -5.41 8.63 -7.66
CA HIS A 72 -4.49 9.65 -8.14
C HIS A 72 -4.71 10.94 -7.35
N PHE A 73 -3.62 11.55 -6.89
CA PHE A 73 -3.63 12.75 -6.07
C PHE A 73 -2.70 13.79 -6.69
N ASP A 74 -3.22 14.98 -6.90
CA ASP A 74 -2.39 16.12 -7.27
C ASP A 74 -1.73 16.67 -6.01
N ILE A 75 -0.41 16.56 -5.96
CA ILE A 75 0.43 17.03 -4.86
C ILE A 75 1.43 18.06 -5.38
N THR A 76 2.01 18.84 -4.49
CA THR A 76 3.00 19.86 -4.83
C THR A 76 4.25 19.64 -4.01
N GLU A 77 5.41 19.57 -4.66
CA GLU A 77 6.69 19.56 -3.97
C GLU A 77 6.94 20.91 -3.31
N THR A 78 7.17 20.92 -2.00
CA THR A 78 7.21 22.14 -1.20
C THR A 78 8.39 23.05 -1.53
N VAL A 79 9.54 22.50 -1.93
CA VAL A 79 10.76 23.29 -2.18
C VAL A 79 10.70 24.00 -3.54
N ASN A 80 10.35 23.26 -4.59
CA ASN A 80 10.35 23.78 -5.96
C ASN A 80 8.97 24.31 -6.41
N ASN A 81 7.96 24.18 -5.53
CA ASN A 81 6.57 24.47 -5.83
C ASN A 81 6.08 23.79 -7.13
N SER A 82 6.56 22.55 -7.37
CA SER A 82 6.32 21.81 -8.59
C SER A 82 5.13 20.87 -8.43
N PRO A 83 4.08 20.97 -9.28
CA PRO A 83 2.95 20.05 -9.23
C PRO A 83 3.33 18.66 -9.76
N ILE A 84 2.92 17.62 -9.05
CA ILE A 84 3.22 16.22 -9.33
C ILE A 84 1.95 15.38 -9.12
N SER A 85 1.75 14.36 -9.95
CA SER A 85 0.69 13.37 -9.72
C SER A 85 1.23 12.18 -8.94
N LEU A 86 0.64 11.91 -7.77
CA LEU A 86 0.91 10.75 -6.95
C LEU A 86 -0.14 9.67 -7.21
N SER A 87 0.30 8.46 -7.56
CA SER A 87 -0.59 7.30 -7.66
C SER A 87 -0.37 6.37 -6.46
N ILE A 88 -1.45 6.10 -5.73
CA ILE A 88 -1.48 5.07 -4.68
C ILE A 88 -2.26 3.89 -5.24
N ALA A 89 -1.57 2.77 -5.45
CA ALA A 89 -2.17 1.54 -5.93
C ALA A 89 -2.04 0.44 -4.89
N ALA A 90 -3.04 -0.44 -4.83
CA ALA A 90 -2.89 -1.71 -4.13
C ALA A 90 -1.79 -2.51 -4.85
N SER A 91 -0.79 -2.97 -4.08
CA SER A 91 0.14 -3.96 -4.61
C SER A 91 -0.66 -5.23 -4.89
N ALA A 92 -0.67 -5.67 -6.15
CA ALA A 92 -1.20 -6.97 -6.51
C ALA A 92 -0.29 -8.03 -5.88
N VAL A 93 -0.55 -8.39 -4.62
CA VAL A 93 0.00 -9.60 -4.02
C VAL A 93 -0.64 -10.76 -4.77
N PRO A 94 0.08 -11.53 -5.60
CA PRO A 94 -0.52 -12.70 -6.24
C PRO A 94 -0.87 -13.66 -5.10
N GLU A 95 -2.15 -13.93 -4.85
CA GLU A 95 -2.54 -14.94 -3.86
C GLU A 95 -2.16 -16.33 -4.39
N PRO A 96 -1.12 -17.00 -3.86
CA PRO A 96 -0.68 -18.29 -4.39
C PRO A 96 -1.68 -19.41 -4.05
N SER A 97 -2.53 -19.18 -3.05
CA SER A 97 -3.49 -20.15 -2.51
C SER A 97 -4.73 -20.31 -3.36
N SER A 98 -5.18 -19.26 -4.05
CA SER A 98 -6.47 -19.27 -4.76
C SER A 98 -6.42 -20.18 -5.99
N ILE A 99 -5.29 -20.19 -6.72
CA ILE A 99 -5.05 -21.13 -7.82
C ILE A 99 -4.84 -22.56 -7.31
N ALA A 100 -4.10 -22.72 -6.20
CA ALA A 100 -3.88 -24.03 -5.60
C ALA A 100 -5.19 -24.67 -5.10
N LEU A 101 -6.10 -23.88 -4.54
CA LEU A 101 -7.39 -24.34 -4.03
C LEU A 101 -8.36 -24.69 -5.15
N ILE A 102 -8.36 -23.94 -6.25
CA ILE A 102 -9.11 -24.27 -7.47
C ILE A 102 -8.60 -25.58 -8.08
N LEU A 103 -7.28 -25.75 -8.19
CA LEU A 103 -6.66 -26.98 -8.69
C LEU A 103 -6.96 -28.17 -7.79
N ALA A 104 -6.87 -28.01 -6.48
CA ALA A 104 -7.20 -29.07 -5.51
C ALA A 104 -8.67 -29.48 -5.60
N GLY A 105 -9.59 -28.51 -5.71
CA GLY A 105 -11.02 -28.77 -5.88
C GLY A 105 -11.33 -29.51 -7.19
N ALA A 106 -10.72 -29.08 -8.31
CA ALA A 106 -10.91 -29.72 -9.60
C ALA A 106 -10.41 -31.18 -9.61
N LEU A 107 -9.24 -31.45 -9.00
CA LEU A 107 -8.70 -32.80 -8.89
C LEU A 107 -9.56 -33.70 -8.00
N ALA A 108 -10.07 -33.18 -6.87
CA ALA A 108 -10.98 -33.92 -6.00
C ALA A 108 -12.28 -34.33 -6.71
N PHE A 109 -12.88 -33.43 -7.50
CA PHE A 109 -14.06 -33.72 -8.31
C PHE A 109 -13.81 -34.82 -9.35
N VAL A 110 -12.66 -34.75 -10.05
CA VAL A 110 -12.29 -35.76 -11.06
C VAL A 110 -12.10 -37.15 -10.42
N LEU A 111 -11.49 -37.21 -9.24
CA LEU A 111 -11.27 -38.47 -8.52
C LEU A 111 -12.59 -39.10 -8.03
N VAL A 112 -13.51 -38.29 -7.49
CA VAL A 112 -14.83 -38.75 -7.05
C VAL A 112 -15.67 -39.23 -8.24
N ALA A 113 -15.71 -38.47 -9.34
CA ALA A 113 -16.44 -38.84 -10.56
C ALA A 113 -15.90 -40.14 -11.21
N ARG A 114 -14.60 -40.40 -11.12
CA ARG A 114 -14.02 -41.67 -11.58
C ARG A 114 -14.39 -42.85 -10.69
N ARG A 115 -14.54 -42.64 -9.38
CA ARG A 115 -14.83 -43.72 -8.42
C ARG A 115 -16.29 -44.17 -8.49
N THR A 116 -17.22 -43.26 -8.78
CA THR A 116 -18.64 -43.59 -8.98
C THR A 116 -18.89 -44.34 -10.29
N ARG A 117 -18.16 -44.02 -11.37
CA ARG A 117 -18.28 -44.74 -12.65
C ARG A 117 -17.70 -46.16 -12.68
N ARG A 118 -16.88 -46.54 -11.71
CA ARG A 118 -16.29 -47.90 -11.61
C ARG A 118 -17.12 -48.87 -10.76
N ARG A 119 -18.25 -48.41 -10.19
CA ARG A 119 -19.13 -49.22 -9.31
C ARG A 119 -20.46 -49.61 -9.96
N CYS A 120 -20.62 -49.36 -11.26
CA CYS A 120 -21.65 -49.95 -12.12
C CYS A 120 -20.96 -50.87 -13.12
#